data_AF-A0A2E3YNL5-F1
#
_entry.id   AF-A0A2E3YNL5-F1
#
_cell.length_a   1.000
_cell.length_b   1.000
_cell.length_c   1.000
_cell.angle_alpha   90.00
_cell.angle_beta   90.00
_cell.angle_gamma   90.00
#
_symmetry.space_group_name_H-M   'P 1'
#
loop_
_entity.id
_entity.type
_entity.pdbx_description
1 polymer ?
#
loop_
_entity_poly.entity_id
_entity_poly.type
_entity_poly.pdbx_seq_one_letter_code
_entity_poly.pdbx_strand_id
1 'polypeptide(L)' 'PEKSFSWWDYRAAAFRRNMGMRIDLILATKKLSDLCAGCSIDVEPRKNERPSDHTPVIAEFRDK' A
#
# COMPACT_ATOMS: atom_id res chain seq x y z
N PRO A 1 -3.60 -11.49 5.90
CA PRO A 1 -2.44 -11.22 5.03
C PRO A 1 -1.20 -10.92 5.88
N GLU A 2 -0.07 -11.51 5.54
CA GLU A 2 1.21 -11.24 6.18
C GLU A 2 1.58 -9.75 6.02
N LYS A 3 2.32 -9.20 7.00
CA LYS A 3 2.56 -7.77 7.29
C LYS A 3 2.67 -6.84 6.06
N SER A 4 1.53 -6.37 5.56
CA SER A 4 1.42 -5.41 4.46
C SER A 4 0.99 -4.06 5.03
N PHE A 5 1.87 -3.07 4.98
CA PHE A 5 1.64 -1.72 5.52
C PHE A 5 1.79 -0.70 4.40
N SER A 6 1.05 0.39 4.49
CA SER A 6 1.15 1.51 3.55
C SER A 6 1.88 2.71 4.15
N TRP A 7 2.16 2.69 5.46
CA TRP A 7 2.77 3.80 6.19
C TRP A 7 3.74 3.34 7.29
N TRP A 8 4.81 4.13 7.50
CA TRP A 8 5.78 3.97 8.60
C TRP A 8 6.32 5.31 9.13
N ASP A 9 6.22 5.53 10.44
CA ASP A 9 6.77 6.72 11.11
C ASP A 9 8.29 6.90 10.87
N TYR A 10 8.69 8.13 10.55
CA TYR A 10 10.10 8.48 10.34
C TYR A 10 10.93 8.44 11.63
N ARG A 11 10.42 8.99 12.73
CA ARG A 11 11.16 9.22 13.99
C ARG A 11 11.55 7.91 14.65
N ALA A 12 10.67 6.91 14.60
CA ALA A 12 10.90 5.59 15.16
C ALA A 12 11.76 4.67 14.27
N ALA A 13 12.22 5.16 13.11
CA ALA A 13 12.84 4.37 12.06
C ALA A 13 12.01 3.11 11.71
N ALA A 14 10.69 3.27 11.67
CA ALA A 14 9.75 2.16 11.72
C ALA A 14 9.78 1.28 10.46
N PHE A 15 10.16 1.86 9.31
CA PHE A 15 10.33 1.13 8.04
C PHE A 15 11.40 0.03 8.15
N ARG A 16 12.58 0.35 8.69
CA ARG A 16 13.68 -0.64 8.89
C ARG A 16 13.31 -1.75 9.86
N ARG A 17 12.36 -1.49 10.76
CA ARG A 17 11.88 -2.43 11.78
C ARG A 17 10.62 -3.19 11.34
N ASN A 18 10.12 -2.91 10.13
CA ASN A 18 8.86 -3.40 9.60
C ASN A 18 7.68 -3.26 10.60
N MET A 19 7.56 -2.08 11.20
CA MET A 19 6.49 -1.73 12.14
C MET A 19 5.60 -0.64 11.52
N GLY A 20 4.69 -1.03 10.64
CA GLY A 20 3.86 -0.08 9.91
C GLY A 20 2.39 -0.11 10.32
N MET A 21 1.63 0.74 9.65
CA MET A 21 0.17 0.69 9.63
C MET A 21 -0.32 0.56 8.19
N ARG A 22 -1.48 -0.07 8.00
CA ARG A 22 -2.18 -0.09 6.71
C ARG A 22 -3.36 0.87 6.80
N ILE A 23 -3.15 2.10 6.35
CA ILE A 23 -4.11 3.20 6.48
C ILE A 23 -4.52 3.83 5.15
N ASP A 24 -3.89 3.41 4.06
CA ASP A 24 -4.28 3.79 2.70
C ASP A 24 -5.08 2.64 2.09
N LEU A 25 -6.32 2.93 1.69
CA LEU A 25 -7.31 1.92 1.30
C LEU A 25 -7.95 2.28 -0.02
N ILE A 26 -8.16 1.27 -0.86
CA ILE A 26 -8.99 1.37 -2.07
C ILE A 26 -10.30 0.64 -1.76
N LEU A 27 -11.38 1.41 -1.60
CA LEU A 27 -12.72 0.88 -1.38
C LEU A 27 -13.50 0.96 -2.69
N ALA A 28 -14.10 -0.14 -3.10
CA ALA A 28 -14.81 -0.25 -4.37
C ALA A 28 -16.27 -0.67 -4.16
N THR A 29 -17.16 -0.20 -5.03
CA THR A 29 -18.53 -0.74 -5.12
C THR A 29 -18.49 -2.19 -5.60
N LYS A 30 -19.55 -2.98 -5.32
CA LYS A 30 -19.59 -4.39 -5.71
C LYS A 30 -19.29 -4.61 -7.20
N LYS A 31 -19.89 -3.81 -8.09
CA LYS A 31 -19.70 -3.95 -9.54
C LYS A 31 -18.25 -3.73 -9.97
N LEU A 32 -17.53 -2.86 -9.28
CA LEU A 32 -16.12 -2.60 -9.56
C LEU A 32 -15.21 -3.64 -8.88
N SER A 33 -15.54 -4.10 -7.67
CA SER A 33 -14.79 -5.17 -7.01
C SER A 33 -14.86 -6.49 -7.79
N ASP A 34 -15.97 -6.78 -8.46
CA ASP A 34 -16.13 -7.95 -9.33
C ASP A 34 -15.16 -7.91 -10.55
N LEU A 35 -14.63 -6.73 -10.91
CA LEU A 35 -13.64 -6.54 -11.97
C LEU A 35 -12.20 -6.47 -11.46
N CYS A 36 -11.98 -6.54 -10.14
CA CYS A 36 -10.65 -6.44 -9.55
C CYS A 36 -9.78 -7.63 -9.98
N ALA A 37 -8.70 -7.35 -10.70
CA ALA A 37 -7.70 -8.32 -11.14
C ALA A 37 -6.62 -8.56 -10.07
N GLY A 38 -6.36 -7.57 -9.22
CA GLY A 38 -5.37 -7.68 -8.17
C GLY A 38 -5.24 -6.38 -7.36
N CYS A 39 -4.69 -6.52 -6.15
CA CYS A 39 -4.29 -5.39 -5.33
C CYS A 39 -2.90 -5.64 -4.74
N SER A 40 -2.07 -4.61 -4.68
CA SER A 40 -0.71 -4.67 -4.15
C SER A 40 -0.37 -3.40 -3.37
N ILE A 41 0.68 -3.50 -2.55
CA ILE A 41 1.34 -2.35 -1.95
C ILE A 41 2.75 -2.33 -2.55
N ASP A 42 3.05 -1.30 -3.33
CA ASP A 42 4.38 -1.13 -3.91
C ASP A 42 5.28 -0.47 -2.86
N VAL A 43 6.21 -1.25 -2.30
CA VAL A 43 7.14 -0.80 -1.25
C VAL A 43 8.41 -0.17 -1.81
N GLU A 44 8.68 -0.28 -3.11
CA GLU A 44 9.93 0.21 -3.70
C GLU A 44 10.10 1.73 -3.56
N PRO A 45 9.06 2.57 -3.80
CA PRO A 45 9.17 4.02 -3.58
C PRO A 45 9.56 4.39 -2.15
N ARG A 46 9.19 3.57 -1.16
CA ARG A 46 9.53 3.78 0.25
C ARG A 46 11.02 3.58 0.55
N LYS A 47 11.78 2.94 -0.36
CA LYS A 47 13.22 2.72 -0.23
C LYS A 47 14.08 3.83 -0.84
N ASN A 48 13.48 4.77 -1.57
CA ASN A 48 14.20 5.88 -2.21
C ASN A 48 14.88 6.81 -1.19
N GLU A 49 15.80 7.65 -1.65
CA GLU A 49 16.35 8.73 -0.84
C GLU A 49 15.26 9.78 -0.54
N ARG A 50 15.10 10.15 0.75
CA ARG A 50 14.05 11.06 1.23
C ARG A 50 12.65 10.69 0.71
N PRO A 51 12.18 9.46 0.97
CA PRO A 51 10.89 8.98 0.47
C PRO A 51 9.75 9.63 1.28
N SER A 52 8.50 9.47 0.83
CA SER A 52 7.32 9.67 1.68
C SER A 52 7.31 8.64 2.84
N ASP A 53 6.57 8.94 3.91
CA ASP A 53 6.27 8.00 4.99
C ASP A 53 5.20 7.00 4.59
N HIS A 54 4.45 7.30 3.53
CA HIS A 54 3.55 6.40 2.85
C HIS A 54 4.20 5.72 1.64
N THR A 55 3.56 4.67 1.14
CA THR A 55 3.90 4.00 -0.12
C THR A 55 2.63 3.68 -0.92
N PRO A 56 2.70 3.62 -2.26
CA PRO A 56 1.50 3.43 -3.08
C PRO A 56 0.76 2.13 -2.79
N VAL A 57 -0.57 2.23 -2.70
CA VAL A 57 -1.50 1.10 -2.74
C VAL A 57 -2.14 1.10 -4.12
N ILE A 58 -2.08 -0.04 -4.80
CA ILE A 58 -2.46 -0.17 -6.21
C ILE A 58 -3.56 -1.22 -6.30
N ALA A 59 -4.58 -0.94 -7.11
CA ALA A 59 -5.58 -1.91 -7.53
C ALA A 59 -5.69 -1.90 -9.05
N GLU A 60 -5.71 -3.09 -9.64
CA GLU A 60 -5.87 -3.29 -11.07
C GLU A 60 -7.28 -3.81 -11.35
N PHE A 61 -7.94 -3.24 -12.35
CA PHE A 61 -9.30 -3.63 -12.75
C PHE A 61 -9.29 -4.02 -14.22
N ARG A 62 -10.02 -5.09 -14.55
CA ARG A 62 -10.22 -5.49 -15.95
C ARG A 62 -11.11 -4.49 -16.64
N ASP A 63 -10.79 -4.21 -17.91
CA ASP A 63 -11.73 -3.58 -18.82
C ASP A 63 -12.95 -4.49 -19.02
N LYS A 64 -14.09 -3.88 -19.32
CA LYS A 64 -15.35 -4.60 -19.54
C LYS A 64 -15.47 -5.09 -20.97
#